data_AF-A0AA96JKT5-F1
#
_entry.id   AF-A0AA96JKT5-F1
#
_cell.length_a   1.000
_cell.length_b   1.000
_cell.length_c   1.000
_cell.angle_alpha   90.00
_cell.angle_beta   90.00
_cell.angle_gamma   90.00
#
_symmetry.space_group_name_H-M   'P 1'
#
loop_
_entity.id
_entity.type
_entity.pdbx_description
1 polymer ?
#
loop_
_entity_poly.entity_id
_entity_poly.type
_entity_poly.pdbx_seq_one_letter_code
_entity_poly.pdbx_strand_id
1 'polypeptide(L)'
;MTTGLDDVTLHQLLGRIVYFHSLFIEPAFTPIEEHDRGEACCNHGSDAHRRTAYGLLATTAWIALDEIAATLSGHHVPCPRRNNSCCATCRVATAGAAIADAWIVTEHRAYGRPQPDEHLRQVCRTAAAARLAHIFAAQHTAACSALTSLIPTVGSPPPPAAENLPLIGELLALWQAPLTTARHPVVSWLNHCTALDDVHRVRETKRSQQ
;
A
#
# COMPACT_ATOMS: atom_id res chain seq x y z
N MET A 1 -8.52 23.42 15.06
CA MET A 1 -8.74 23.00 13.65
C MET A 1 -7.75 21.91 13.34
N THR A 2 -8.19 20.66 13.34
CA THR A 2 -7.34 19.51 13.03
C THR A 2 -6.94 19.57 11.55
N THR A 3 -5.64 19.67 11.30
CA THR A 3 -5.00 19.54 10.00
C THR A 3 -5.08 18.08 9.53
N GLY A 4 -6.30 17.59 9.29
CA GLY A 4 -6.53 16.31 8.63
C GLY A 4 -6.29 16.44 7.13
N LEU A 5 -5.87 15.35 6.48
CA LEU A 5 -5.94 15.24 5.03
C LEU A 5 -7.39 15.49 4.61
N ASP A 6 -7.65 16.45 3.71
CA ASP A 6 -9.01 16.63 3.22
C ASP A 6 -9.43 15.39 2.40
N ASP A 7 -10.73 15.11 2.41
CA ASP A 7 -11.26 13.90 1.77
C ASP A 7 -10.94 13.88 0.27
N VAL A 8 -10.87 15.02 -0.41
CA VAL A 8 -10.55 15.08 -1.85
C VAL A 8 -9.15 14.55 -2.12
N THR A 9 -8.16 15.02 -1.38
CA THR A 9 -6.77 14.57 -1.47
C THR A 9 -6.66 13.08 -1.20
N LEU A 10 -7.38 12.57 -0.20
CA LEU A 10 -7.39 11.14 0.09
C LEU A 10 -7.96 10.31 -1.06
N HIS A 11 -9.12 10.71 -1.58
CA HIS A 11 -9.76 10.02 -2.70
C HIS A 11 -8.85 10.02 -3.94
N GLN A 12 -8.12 11.10 -4.19
CA GLN A 12 -7.13 11.15 -5.27
C GLN A 12 -5.99 10.15 -5.04
N LEU A 13 -5.45 10.06 -3.82
CA LEU A 13 -4.37 9.12 -3.50
C LEU A 13 -4.83 7.65 -3.61
N LEU A 14 -6.03 7.34 -3.10
CA LEU A 14 -6.63 6.00 -3.26
C LEU A 14 -6.91 5.69 -4.73
N GLY A 15 -7.44 6.66 -5.47
CA GLY A 15 -7.70 6.55 -6.91
C GLY A 15 -6.44 6.24 -7.71
N ARG A 16 -5.29 6.79 -7.33
CA ARG A 16 -3.99 6.45 -7.96
C ARG A 16 -3.59 5.00 -7.72
N ILE A 17 -3.81 4.45 -6.52
CA ILE A 17 -3.56 3.03 -6.26
C ILE A 17 -4.45 2.17 -7.17
N VAL A 18 -5.76 2.47 -7.22
CA VAL A 18 -6.72 1.73 -8.06
C VAL A 18 -6.33 1.79 -9.53
N TYR A 19 -6.10 3.01 -10.05
CA TYR A 19 -5.74 3.22 -11.44
C TYR A 19 -4.47 2.46 -11.84
N PHE A 20 -3.41 2.53 -11.04
CA PHE A 20 -2.17 1.82 -11.33
C PHE A 20 -2.31 0.32 -11.25
N HIS A 21 -3.03 -0.15 -10.22
CA HIS A 21 -3.26 -1.56 -10.04
C HIS A 21 -3.99 -2.15 -11.25
N SER A 22 -5.16 -1.59 -11.60
CA SER A 22 -6.02 -2.14 -12.65
C SER A 22 -5.42 -2.03 -14.06
N LEU A 23 -4.68 -0.96 -14.36
CA LEU A 23 -4.16 -0.77 -15.72
C LEU A 23 -2.78 -1.39 -15.96
N PHE A 24 -1.94 -1.48 -14.94
CA PHE A 24 -0.51 -1.81 -15.15
C PHE A 24 -0.05 -3.03 -14.37
N ILE A 25 -0.63 -3.29 -13.20
CA ILE A 25 -0.21 -4.41 -12.37
C ILE A 25 -1.05 -5.65 -12.69
N GLU A 26 -2.37 -5.54 -12.61
CA GLU A 26 -3.31 -6.64 -12.84
C GLU A 26 -3.12 -7.32 -14.21
N PRO A 27 -2.96 -6.61 -15.34
CA PRO A 27 -2.73 -7.26 -16.64
C PRO A 27 -1.36 -7.94 -16.77
N ALA A 28 -0.35 -7.44 -16.05
CA ALA A 28 1.00 -8.00 -16.03
C ALA A 28 1.16 -9.12 -14.99
N PHE A 29 0.13 -9.34 -14.18
CA PHE A 29 0.15 -10.26 -13.06
C PHE A 29 0.11 -11.70 -13.56
N THR A 30 1.03 -12.52 -13.07
CA THR A 30 0.92 -13.98 -13.21
C THR A 30 0.48 -14.50 -11.86
N PRO A 31 -0.69 -15.15 -11.75
CA PRO A 31 -1.14 -15.75 -10.51
C PRO A 31 -0.04 -16.66 -9.96
N ILE A 32 0.37 -16.42 -8.72
CA ILE A 32 1.26 -17.31 -7.97
C ILE A 32 0.39 -18.24 -7.14
N GLU A 33 0.86 -19.47 -6.90
CA GLU A 33 0.19 -20.40 -5.99
C GLU A 33 -0.15 -19.73 -4.66
N GLU A 34 -1.31 -20.11 -4.11
CA GLU A 34 -1.84 -19.56 -2.87
C GLU A 34 -0.81 -19.71 -1.75
N HIS A 35 -0.47 -18.59 -1.11
CA HIS A 35 0.32 -18.62 0.11
C HIS A 35 -0.55 -18.96 1.31
N ASP A 36 0.07 -19.53 2.34
CA ASP A 36 -0.57 -19.78 3.62
C ASP A 36 -1.22 -18.52 4.21
N ARG A 37 -2.19 -18.75 5.10
CA ARG A 37 -2.82 -17.66 5.88
C ARG A 37 -1.75 -16.89 6.67
N GLY A 38 -1.97 -15.60 6.84
CA GLY A 38 -1.02 -14.73 7.51
C GLY A 38 -0.82 -14.99 9.00
N GLU A 39 0.26 -14.40 9.51
CA GLU A 39 0.49 -14.30 10.94
C GLU A 39 -0.65 -13.54 11.65
N ALA A 40 -0.67 -13.70 12.98
CA ALA A 40 -1.74 -13.29 13.86
C ALA A 40 -2.24 -11.87 13.57
N CYS A 41 -3.49 -11.80 13.09
CA CYS A 41 -4.29 -10.61 13.26
C CYS A 41 -4.34 -10.23 14.74
N CYS A 42 -4.47 -8.94 14.98
CA CYS A 42 -4.67 -8.28 16.26
C CYS A 42 -5.68 -8.96 17.23
N ASN A 43 -6.46 -9.95 16.77
CA ASN A 43 -7.30 -10.85 17.56
C ASN A 43 -8.16 -10.09 18.58
N HIS A 44 -8.68 -8.94 18.16
CA HIS A 44 -9.72 -8.25 18.89
C HIS A 44 -10.98 -9.10 18.78
N GLY A 45 -11.11 -10.10 19.66
CA GLY A 45 -12.39 -10.78 19.84
C GLY A 45 -13.45 -9.71 20.07
N SER A 46 -14.57 -9.82 19.34
CA SER A 46 -15.77 -8.97 19.34
C SER A 46 -15.82 -7.84 20.39
N ASP A 47 -14.93 -6.87 20.28
CA ASP A 47 -14.91 -5.73 21.17
C ASP A 47 -15.92 -4.75 20.57
N ALA A 48 -17.10 -4.66 21.17
CA ALA A 48 -18.29 -4.01 20.62
C ALA A 48 -18.08 -2.52 20.27
N HIS A 49 -17.00 -1.91 20.77
CA HIS A 49 -16.64 -0.53 20.53
C HIS A 49 -15.71 -0.31 19.32
N ARG A 50 -15.18 -1.36 18.69
CA ARG A 50 -14.34 -1.24 17.49
C ARG A 50 -15.16 -1.48 16.23
N ARG A 51 -15.16 -0.48 15.33
CA ARG A 51 -15.86 -0.57 14.05
C ARG A 51 -15.27 -1.70 13.21
N THR A 52 -16.10 -2.70 12.90
CA THR A 52 -15.71 -3.83 12.07
C THR A 52 -15.41 -3.36 10.65
N ALA A 53 -14.59 -4.14 9.94
CA ALA A 53 -14.35 -3.90 8.52
C ALA A 53 -15.63 -3.86 7.69
N TYR A 54 -16.57 -4.77 7.95
CA TYR A 54 -17.83 -4.84 7.20
C TYR A 54 -18.70 -3.58 7.39
N GLY A 55 -18.66 -2.96 8.58
CA GLY A 55 -19.38 -1.71 8.81
C GLY A 55 -18.66 -0.49 8.24
N LEU A 56 -17.38 -0.33 8.57
CA LEU A 56 -16.66 0.92 8.29
C LEU A 56 -16.01 0.96 6.91
N LEU A 57 -15.38 -0.12 6.44
CA LEU A 57 -14.73 -0.09 5.13
C LEU A 57 -15.75 -0.04 4.00
N ALA A 58 -16.81 -0.85 4.08
CA ALA A 58 -17.83 -0.96 3.04
C ALA A 58 -18.52 0.36 2.69
N THR A 59 -18.45 1.37 3.56
CA THR A 59 -19.03 2.70 3.35
C THR A 59 -17.98 3.77 3.01
N THR A 60 -16.74 3.39 2.69
CA THR A 60 -15.63 4.32 2.45
C THR A 60 -14.83 3.92 1.23
N ALA A 61 -14.12 4.87 0.61
CA ALA A 61 -13.22 4.59 -0.51
C ALA A 61 -12.06 3.65 -0.16
N TRP A 62 -11.76 3.44 1.13
CA TRP A 62 -10.75 2.48 1.58
C TRP A 62 -11.08 1.03 1.26
N ILE A 63 -12.35 0.69 0.98
CA ILE A 63 -12.72 -0.66 0.55
C ILE A 63 -11.97 -1.09 -0.72
N ALA A 64 -11.64 -0.13 -1.59
CA ALA A 64 -10.91 -0.38 -2.82
C ALA A 64 -9.56 -1.07 -2.60
N LEU A 65 -8.89 -0.81 -1.46
CA LEU A 65 -7.65 -1.51 -1.14
C LEU A 65 -7.88 -3.00 -0.84
N ASP A 66 -8.95 -3.34 -0.13
CA ASP A 66 -9.31 -4.74 0.19
C ASP A 66 -9.79 -5.49 -1.07
N GLU A 67 -10.48 -4.79 -1.99
CA GLU A 67 -10.87 -5.30 -3.31
C GLU A 67 -9.64 -5.58 -4.18
N ILE A 68 -8.69 -4.65 -4.27
CA ILE A 68 -7.40 -4.85 -4.96
C ILE A 68 -6.63 -6.01 -4.35
N ALA A 69 -6.50 -6.06 -3.02
CA ALA A 69 -5.78 -7.13 -2.35
C ALA A 69 -6.42 -8.50 -2.61
N ALA A 70 -7.74 -8.56 -2.82
CA ALA A 70 -8.42 -9.79 -3.18
C ALA A 70 -8.04 -10.32 -4.58
N THR A 71 -7.58 -9.47 -5.50
CA THR A 71 -7.11 -9.89 -6.84
C THR A 71 -5.63 -10.33 -6.82
N LEU A 72 -4.91 -10.08 -5.73
CA LEU A 72 -3.48 -10.37 -5.57
C LEU A 72 -3.22 -11.72 -4.87
N SER A 73 -3.78 -12.80 -5.42
CA SER A 73 -3.53 -14.16 -4.91
C SER A 73 -2.03 -14.49 -4.93
N GLY A 74 -1.49 -14.94 -3.80
CA GLY A 74 -0.05 -15.23 -3.62
C GLY A 74 0.78 -14.08 -3.00
N HIS A 75 0.26 -12.85 -2.97
CA HIS A 75 0.85 -11.73 -2.21
C HIS A 75 -0.01 -11.32 -1.03
N HIS A 76 -1.32 -11.48 -1.19
CA HIS A 76 -2.25 -11.21 -0.13
C HIS A 76 -2.25 -12.37 0.86
N VAL A 77 -1.80 -12.03 2.07
CA VAL A 77 -1.68 -12.95 3.19
C VAL A 77 -2.74 -12.52 4.21
N PRO A 78 -4.02 -12.88 3.98
CA PRO A 78 -5.13 -12.38 4.78
C PRO A 78 -5.01 -12.86 6.23
N CYS A 79 -5.62 -12.07 7.13
CA CYS A 79 -5.85 -12.46 8.50
C CYS A 79 -6.40 -13.91 8.58
N PRO A 80 -5.85 -14.78 9.45
CA PRO A 80 -6.30 -16.17 9.55
C PRO A 80 -7.75 -16.30 10.07
N ARG A 81 -8.27 -15.23 10.68
CA ARG A 81 -9.66 -15.03 11.10
C ARG A 81 -10.34 -13.89 10.31
N ARG A 82 -10.09 -13.77 8.99
CA ARG A 82 -10.76 -12.79 8.11
C ARG A 82 -12.26 -13.12 8.00
N ASN A 83 -12.99 -12.85 9.09
CA ASN A 83 -14.44 -12.88 9.18
C ASN A 83 -14.93 -11.45 9.48
N ASN A 84 -16.23 -11.32 9.72
CA ASN A 84 -16.88 -10.03 9.97
C ASN A 84 -16.40 -9.32 11.26
N SER A 85 -15.57 -9.97 12.09
CA SER A 85 -14.99 -9.40 13.32
C SER A 85 -13.59 -8.79 13.14
N CYS A 86 -12.96 -8.95 11.96
CA CYS A 86 -11.67 -8.29 11.71
C CYS A 86 -11.83 -6.76 11.72
N CYS A 87 -10.95 -6.05 12.43
CA CYS A 87 -11.02 -4.60 12.50
C CYS A 87 -10.60 -3.97 11.16
N ALA A 88 -11.24 -2.86 10.81
CA ALA A 88 -11.02 -2.18 9.53
C ALA A 88 -9.55 -1.81 9.30
N THR A 89 -8.87 -1.34 10.33
CA THR A 89 -7.45 -0.94 10.29
C THR A 89 -6.51 -2.11 9.99
N CYS A 90 -6.74 -3.28 10.59
CA CYS A 90 -5.96 -4.49 10.30
C CYS A 90 -6.17 -4.90 8.82
N ARG A 91 -7.38 -4.76 8.25
CA ARG A 91 -7.60 -5.04 6.81
C ARG A 91 -6.89 -4.04 5.90
N VAL A 92 -6.92 -2.75 6.20
CA VAL A 92 -6.17 -1.74 5.43
C VAL A 92 -4.67 -2.02 5.48
N ALA A 93 -4.13 -2.40 6.65
CA ALA A 93 -2.73 -2.76 6.80
C ALA A 93 -2.36 -3.96 5.91
N THR A 94 -3.13 -5.05 5.99
CA THR A 94 -2.89 -6.27 5.20
C THR A 94 -3.04 -6.01 3.70
N ALA A 95 -4.03 -5.23 3.28
CA ALA A 95 -4.19 -4.82 1.89
C ALA A 95 -3.01 -3.98 1.40
N GLY A 96 -2.57 -3.01 2.20
CA GLY A 96 -1.38 -2.20 1.91
C GLY A 96 -0.11 -3.03 1.75
N ALA A 97 0.10 -4.02 2.61
CA ALA A 97 1.22 -4.96 2.47
C ALA A 97 1.13 -5.75 1.15
N ALA A 98 -0.03 -6.32 0.83
CA ALA A 98 -0.23 -7.11 -0.39
C ALA A 98 0.04 -6.30 -1.66
N ILE A 99 -0.49 -5.07 -1.70
CA ILE A 99 -0.28 -4.13 -2.80
C ILE A 99 1.21 -3.84 -2.98
N ALA A 100 1.90 -3.48 -1.90
CA ALA A 100 3.33 -3.18 -1.96
C ALA A 100 4.16 -4.38 -2.44
N ASP A 101 3.83 -5.59 -1.99
CA ASP A 101 4.53 -6.82 -2.38
C ASP A 101 4.34 -7.17 -3.87
N ALA A 102 3.10 -7.06 -4.36
CA ALA A 102 2.81 -7.28 -5.77
C ALA A 102 3.49 -6.22 -6.66
N TRP A 103 3.46 -4.95 -6.21
CA TRP A 103 4.03 -3.83 -6.94
C TRP A 103 5.56 -3.94 -7.06
N ILE A 104 6.27 -4.27 -5.98
CA ILE A 104 7.73 -4.45 -6.03
C ILE A 104 8.15 -5.58 -6.97
N VAL A 105 7.43 -6.72 -6.94
CA VAL A 105 7.71 -7.87 -7.82
C VAL A 105 7.44 -7.49 -9.28
N THR A 106 6.33 -6.81 -9.54
CA THR A 106 5.95 -6.37 -10.90
C THR A 106 6.96 -5.36 -11.44
N GLU A 107 7.38 -4.39 -10.62
CA GLU A 107 8.37 -3.37 -11.00
C GLU A 107 9.75 -3.98 -11.28
N HIS A 108 10.21 -4.93 -10.46
CA HIS A 108 11.46 -5.66 -10.72
C HIS A 108 11.40 -6.41 -12.05
N ARG A 109 10.29 -7.09 -12.33
CA ARG A 109 10.09 -7.82 -13.58
C ARG A 109 10.08 -6.88 -14.78
N ALA A 110 9.34 -5.78 -14.72
CA ALA A 110 9.27 -4.79 -15.80
C ALA A 110 10.65 -4.22 -16.15
N TYR A 111 11.53 -4.07 -15.16
CA TYR A 111 12.91 -3.61 -15.36
C TYR A 111 13.91 -4.72 -15.68
N GLY A 112 13.48 -5.96 -15.90
CA GLY A 112 14.37 -7.09 -16.16
C GLY A 112 15.36 -7.36 -15.03
N ARG A 113 15.04 -6.95 -13.80
CA ARG A 113 15.88 -7.16 -12.62
C ARG A 113 15.65 -8.56 -12.05
N PRO A 114 16.62 -9.10 -11.28
CA PRO A 114 16.37 -10.27 -10.43
C PRO A 114 15.16 -10.04 -9.52
N GLN A 115 14.47 -11.12 -9.16
CA GLN A 115 13.39 -11.08 -8.16
C GLN A 115 13.87 -10.36 -6.89
N PRO A 116 13.05 -9.48 -6.29
CA PRO A 116 13.42 -8.81 -5.06
C PRO A 116 13.61 -9.86 -3.95
N ASP A 117 14.66 -9.69 -3.15
CA ASP A 117 14.87 -10.56 -2.00
C ASP A 117 13.77 -10.37 -0.94
N GLU A 118 13.66 -11.35 -0.05
CA GLU A 118 12.61 -11.36 0.98
C GLU A 118 12.72 -10.18 1.95
N HIS A 119 13.94 -9.68 2.16
CA HIS A 119 14.18 -8.54 3.03
C HIS A 119 13.58 -7.25 2.44
N LEU A 120 13.86 -6.96 1.17
CA LEU A 120 13.31 -5.80 0.45
C LEU A 120 11.78 -5.88 0.38
N ARG A 121 11.23 -7.07 0.09
CA ARG A 121 9.78 -7.31 0.12
C ARG A 121 9.20 -6.98 1.49
N GLN A 122 9.79 -7.50 2.57
CA GLN A 122 9.31 -7.26 3.94
C GLN A 122 9.36 -5.77 4.33
N VAL A 123 10.41 -5.05 3.95
CA VAL A 123 10.53 -3.60 4.19
C VAL A 123 9.40 -2.84 3.49
N CYS A 124 9.15 -3.13 2.21
CA CYS A 124 8.09 -2.48 1.43
C CYS A 124 6.70 -2.79 2.01
N ARG A 125 6.43 -4.07 2.32
CA ARG A 125 5.18 -4.52 2.94
C ARG A 125 4.90 -3.79 4.25
N THR A 126 5.90 -3.76 5.14
CA THR A 126 5.78 -3.13 6.46
C THR A 126 5.55 -1.63 6.34
N ALA A 127 6.31 -0.95 5.48
CA ALA A 127 6.18 0.48 5.27
C ALA A 127 4.80 0.86 4.72
N ALA A 128 4.29 0.13 3.73
CA ALA A 128 2.95 0.38 3.16
C ALA A 128 1.84 0.09 4.16
N ALA A 129 1.91 -1.06 4.85
CA ALA A 129 0.96 -1.44 5.89
C ALA A 129 0.88 -0.37 6.99
N ALA A 130 2.02 0.07 7.51
CA ALA A 130 2.09 1.09 8.55
C ALA A 130 1.48 2.41 8.06
N ARG A 131 1.93 2.93 6.92
CA ARG A 131 1.53 4.25 6.40
C ARG A 131 0.04 4.32 6.12
N LEU A 132 -0.50 3.37 5.36
CA LEU A 132 -1.92 3.33 5.00
C LEU A 132 -2.81 3.16 6.23
N ALA A 133 -2.44 2.24 7.12
CA ALA A 133 -3.26 1.95 8.29
C ALA A 133 -3.21 3.06 9.36
N HIS A 134 -2.09 3.79 9.49
CA HIS A 134 -2.03 4.99 10.33
C HIS A 134 -2.94 6.11 9.83
N ILE A 135 -2.95 6.37 8.52
CA ILE A 135 -3.81 7.40 7.92
C ILE A 135 -5.29 7.03 8.08
N PHE A 136 -5.64 5.77 7.77
CA PHE A 136 -6.98 5.25 7.99
C PHE A 136 -7.44 5.39 9.45
N ALA A 137 -6.58 4.96 10.39
CA ALA A 137 -6.88 5.00 11.82
C ALA A 137 -7.08 6.45 12.30
N ALA A 138 -6.29 7.39 11.83
CA ALA A 138 -6.42 8.81 12.15
C ALA A 138 -7.74 9.39 11.60
N GLN A 139 -8.07 9.12 10.33
CA GLN A 139 -9.28 9.64 9.70
C GLN A 139 -10.56 9.14 10.37
N HIS A 140 -10.61 7.84 10.72
CA HIS A 140 -11.83 7.21 11.22
C HIS A 140 -11.84 6.99 12.74
N THR A 141 -10.84 7.51 13.46
CA THR A 141 -10.65 7.26 14.90
C THR A 141 -10.66 5.76 15.22
N ALA A 142 -10.00 4.97 14.36
CA ALA A 142 -10.01 3.50 14.38
C ALA A 142 -8.63 2.95 14.79
N ALA A 143 -8.08 3.43 15.90
CA ALA A 143 -6.77 3.00 16.37
C ALA A 143 -6.70 1.49 16.64
N CYS A 144 -5.59 0.87 16.29
CA CYS A 144 -5.36 -0.56 16.44
C CYS A 144 -3.99 -0.82 17.09
N SER A 145 -3.94 -1.70 18.10
CA SER A 145 -2.68 -2.02 18.78
C SER A 145 -1.66 -2.72 17.89
N ALA A 146 -2.11 -3.42 16.84
CA ALA A 146 -1.19 -3.98 15.84
C ALA A 146 -0.46 -2.92 15.02
N LEU A 147 -0.95 -1.66 14.98
CA LEU A 147 -0.18 -0.57 14.37
C LEU A 147 1.13 -0.34 15.13
N THR A 148 1.14 -0.52 16.46
CA THR A 148 2.35 -0.36 17.27
C THR A 148 3.45 -1.33 16.83
N SER A 149 3.07 -2.55 16.45
CA SER A 149 4.00 -3.55 15.93
C SER A 149 4.52 -3.24 14.52
N LEU A 150 3.87 -2.33 13.80
CA LEU A 150 4.27 -1.89 12.45
C LEU A 150 5.14 -0.63 12.47
N ILE A 151 5.34 -0.01 13.65
CA ILE A 151 6.22 1.15 13.78
C ILE A 151 7.66 0.67 13.55
N PRO A 152 8.37 1.24 12.56
CA PRO A 152 9.76 0.90 12.32
C PRO A 152 10.60 1.14 13.58
N THR A 153 11.35 0.13 14.01
CA THR A 153 12.29 0.28 15.13
C THR A 153 13.51 1.06 14.68
N VAL A 154 14.20 1.70 15.64
CA VAL A 154 15.48 2.36 15.38
C VAL A 154 16.45 1.34 14.76
N GLY A 155 16.99 1.66 13.58
CA GLY A 155 17.86 0.76 12.81
C GLY A 155 17.14 -0.09 11.74
N SER A 156 15.81 0.02 11.61
CA SER A 156 15.11 -0.56 10.47
C SER A 156 15.61 0.08 9.16
N PRO A 157 15.92 -0.72 8.13
CA PRO A 157 16.37 -0.19 6.85
C PRO A 157 15.28 0.68 6.22
N PRO A 158 15.66 1.78 5.54
CA PRO A 158 14.69 2.64 4.89
C PRO A 158 14.03 1.91 3.72
N PRO A 159 12.75 2.20 3.42
CA PRO A 159 12.15 1.75 2.18
C PRO A 159 12.90 2.29 0.96
N PRO A 160 12.79 1.61 -0.19
CA PRO A 160 13.44 2.07 -1.41
C PRO A 160 12.97 3.47 -1.79
N ALA A 161 13.92 4.30 -2.19
CA ALA A 161 13.63 5.62 -2.72
C ALA A 161 13.14 5.55 -4.17
N ALA A 162 12.36 6.56 -4.58
CA ALA A 162 11.74 6.63 -5.91
C ALA A 162 12.77 6.72 -7.05
N GLU A 163 14.03 7.08 -6.78
CA GLU A 163 15.10 7.09 -7.80
C GLU A 163 15.53 5.66 -8.22
N ASN A 164 15.36 4.70 -7.31
CA ASN A 164 15.79 3.31 -7.47
C ASN A 164 14.66 2.42 -7.97
N LEU A 165 13.47 2.61 -7.40
CA LEU A 165 12.24 1.89 -7.70
C LEU A 165 11.09 2.92 -7.72
N PRO A 166 10.87 3.59 -8.86
CA PRO A 166 9.91 4.67 -8.99
C PRO A 166 8.50 4.37 -8.49
N LEU A 167 7.92 3.24 -8.87
CA LEU A 167 6.51 2.95 -8.58
C LEU A 167 6.29 2.67 -7.09
N ILE A 168 7.04 1.71 -6.52
CA ILE A 168 6.92 1.40 -5.09
C ILE A 168 7.48 2.54 -4.20
N GLY A 169 8.61 3.14 -4.59
CA GLY A 169 9.23 4.22 -3.82
C GLY A 169 8.34 5.45 -3.77
N GLU A 170 7.67 5.78 -4.88
CA GLU A 170 6.68 6.84 -4.93
C GLU A 170 5.45 6.51 -4.08
N LEU A 171 4.84 5.32 -4.25
CA LEU A 171 3.72 4.89 -3.40
C LEU A 171 4.08 5.11 -1.93
N LEU A 172 5.20 4.56 -1.49
CA LEU A 172 5.65 4.71 -0.12
C LEU A 172 5.81 6.18 0.25
N ALA A 173 6.55 6.98 -0.51
CA ALA A 173 6.79 8.40 -0.20
C ALA A 173 5.50 9.23 -0.09
N LEU A 174 4.55 9.05 -1.01
CA LEU A 174 3.27 9.76 -1.01
C LEU A 174 2.48 9.51 0.29
N TRP A 175 2.47 8.26 0.76
CA TRP A 175 1.74 7.85 1.95
C TRP A 175 2.50 8.11 3.26
N GLN A 176 3.76 8.55 3.23
CA GLN A 176 4.50 8.94 4.42
C GLN A 176 4.07 10.31 4.95
N ALA A 177 3.80 11.26 4.05
CA ALA A 177 3.47 12.65 4.40
C ALA A 177 2.42 13.23 3.43
N PRO A 178 1.23 12.63 3.34
CA PRO A 178 0.26 12.93 2.27
C PRO A 178 -0.19 14.40 2.22
N LEU A 179 -0.19 15.12 3.34
CA LEU A 179 -0.48 16.57 3.40
C LEU A 179 0.61 17.43 2.75
N THR A 180 1.88 17.09 2.96
CA THR A 180 3.01 17.78 2.34
C THR A 180 3.05 17.48 0.85
N THR A 181 2.76 16.23 0.50
CA THR A 181 2.67 15.72 -0.86
C THR A 181 1.51 16.32 -1.65
N ALA A 182 0.38 16.63 -1.02
CA ALA A 182 -0.75 17.28 -1.69
C ALA A 182 -0.41 18.73 -2.11
N ARG A 183 0.42 19.42 -1.32
CA ARG A 183 0.85 20.81 -1.57
C ARG A 183 1.97 20.91 -2.61
N HIS A 184 2.75 19.85 -2.74
CA HIS A 184 3.71 19.68 -3.82
C HIS A 184 3.27 18.46 -4.61
N PRO A 185 2.23 18.58 -5.48
CA PRO A 185 1.77 17.45 -6.27
C PRO A 185 3.01 16.90 -6.96
N VAL A 186 3.42 15.72 -6.51
CA VAL A 186 4.58 15.07 -7.10
C VAL A 186 4.25 15.01 -8.59
N VAL A 187 5.15 15.55 -9.42
CA VAL A 187 5.15 15.22 -10.85
C VAL A 187 5.49 13.74 -10.89
N SER A 188 4.42 13.00 -10.70
CA SER A 188 4.37 11.63 -10.27
C SER A 188 4.42 10.78 -11.52
N TRP A 189 5.18 9.70 -11.47
CA TRP A 189 5.05 8.65 -12.47
C TRP A 189 3.59 8.21 -12.54
N LEU A 190 2.91 8.24 -11.38
CA LEU A 190 1.48 7.96 -11.25
C LEU A 190 0.54 8.98 -11.94
N ASN A 191 1.06 10.12 -12.41
CA ASN A 191 0.28 11.14 -13.11
C ASN A 191 0.63 11.25 -14.60
N HIS A 192 1.79 10.74 -15.04
CA HIS A 192 2.33 10.98 -16.38
C HIS A 192 2.55 9.71 -17.21
N CYS A 193 2.57 8.54 -16.60
CA CYS A 193 2.85 7.29 -17.31
C CYS A 193 1.55 6.57 -17.71
N THR A 194 1.53 6.10 -18.96
CA THR A 194 0.43 5.30 -19.52
C THR A 194 0.80 3.83 -19.70
N ALA A 195 2.02 3.44 -19.34
CA ALA A 195 2.53 2.07 -19.30
C ALA A 195 3.72 1.95 -18.32
N LEU A 196 4.08 0.74 -17.89
CA LEU A 196 5.26 0.49 -17.04
C LEU A 196 6.58 0.89 -17.74
N ASP A 197 6.67 0.71 -19.06
CA ASP A 197 7.85 1.10 -19.84
C ASP A 197 8.04 2.63 -19.91
N ASP A 198 6.96 3.41 -19.81
CA ASP A 198 7.05 4.87 -19.72
C ASP A 198 7.77 5.29 -18.43
N VAL A 199 7.59 4.51 -17.36
CA VAL A 199 8.29 4.70 -16.08
C VAL A 199 9.79 4.47 -16.23
N HIS A 200 10.21 3.59 -17.12
CA HIS A 200 11.63 3.44 -17.45
C HIS A 200 12.16 4.67 -18.21
N ARG A 201 11.43 5.07 -19.27
CA ARG A 201 11.86 6.13 -20.20
C ARG A 201 11.99 7.50 -19.54
N VAL A 202 11.02 7.87 -18.71
CA VAL A 202 11.11 9.15 -17.98
C VAL A 202 12.28 9.11 -16.97
N ARG A 203 12.78 7.92 -16.57
CA ARG A 203 13.86 7.78 -15.56
C ARG A 203 15.21 7.97 -16.19
N GLU A 204 15.38 7.36 -17.34
CA GLU A 204 16.53 7.60 -18.20
C GLU A 204 16.61 9.08 -18.59
N THR A 205 15.49 9.68 -19.00
CA THR A 205 15.45 11.10 -19.36
C THR A 205 15.89 12.01 -18.21
N LYS A 206 15.39 11.79 -16.99
CA LYS A 206 15.82 12.56 -15.80
C LYS A 206 17.30 12.33 -15.45
N ARG A 207 17.82 11.10 -15.62
CA ARG A 207 19.23 10.79 -15.39
C ARG A 207 20.16 11.44 -16.41
N SER A 208 19.74 11.54 -17.66
CA SER A 208 20.52 12.19 -18.72
C SER A 208 20.51 13.72 -18.64
N GLN A 209 19.62 14.29 -17.83
CA GLN A 209 19.50 15.74 -17.59
C GLN A 209 20.19 16.22 -16.30
N GLN A 210 20.78 15.30 -15.53
CA GLN A 210 21.59 15.56 -14.34
C GLN A 210 23.08 15.43 -14.68
#